data_AF-A0ABD5MFD1-F1
#
_entry.id   AF-A0ABD5MFD1-F1
#
_cell.length_a   1.000
_cell.length_b   1.000
_cell.length_c   1.000
_cell.angle_alpha   90.00
_cell.angle_beta   90.00
_cell.angle_gamma   90.00
#
_symmetry.space_group_name_H-M   'P 1'
#
loop_
_entity.id
_entity.type
_entity.pdbx_description
1 polymer ?
#
loop_
_entity_poly.entity_id
_entity_poly.type
_entity_poly.pdbx_seq_one_letter_code
_entity_poly.pdbx_strand_id
1 'polypeptide(L)'
;MVGSWTAYAILFDDVVDLKQELENQIEEYDEQLSEIERNQIIYELTEEARDGECPICGNEDIEYLKQHDHENHDEDLKEQITERIVELREMRDRLDSVEAPEDAPGDKQVRLEEITDEIDEKQERRDELLDELGGVPDESERDTLEQNIKQLENDIRDLREDIEDREEKIQKKNQEIKKLENKREERSSNKDLEEVADKIEAAKTAIEKLKKIREEHVREKRKKIRDEMNEVFNQVAQSEFMSERYKGLDFRGSPDEDDSYVLQLIEVDGETKDMVNHQPSAGESQLTALSFIFGLNKYARYSSTIVFDTVAGRLDLTNSEAQGEFFASLDEPLLLLVTDSELRDLGESVQQEIGAHYEIKPDGKDSELNKVK
;
A
#
# COMPACT_ATOMS: atom_id res chain seq x y z
N MET A 1 -40.51 -25.16 -25.59
CA MET A 1 -39.66 -24.45 -24.61
C MET A 1 -38.32 -25.18 -24.62
N VAL A 2 -37.18 -24.60 -25.05
CA VAL A 2 -35.91 -25.36 -25.16
C VAL A 2 -34.66 -24.56 -24.80
N GLY A 3 -34.18 -23.66 -25.67
CA GLY A 3 -32.85 -23.02 -25.60
C GLY A 3 -32.62 -21.99 -24.49
N SER A 4 -32.91 -22.33 -23.23
CA SER A 4 -32.55 -21.52 -22.05
C SER A 4 -31.21 -21.92 -21.43
N TRP A 5 -30.65 -23.10 -21.75
CA TRP A 5 -29.78 -23.80 -20.78
C TRP A 5 -28.53 -24.56 -21.25
N THR A 6 -28.28 -24.75 -22.53
CA THR A 6 -26.87 -24.83 -22.93
C THR A 6 -26.27 -23.44 -22.75
N ALA A 7 -27.09 -22.39 -22.94
CA ALA A 7 -26.93 -21.08 -22.33
C ALA A 7 -26.75 -21.16 -20.80
N TYR A 8 -27.79 -21.37 -19.97
CA TYR A 8 -27.69 -21.57 -18.50
C TYR A 8 -26.58 -22.53 -18.01
N ALA A 9 -26.12 -23.56 -18.72
CA ALA A 9 -24.98 -24.38 -18.30
C ALA A 9 -23.67 -23.60 -18.47
N ILE A 10 -23.43 -23.07 -19.67
CA ILE A 10 -22.29 -22.16 -19.96
C ILE A 10 -22.38 -20.89 -19.11
N LEU A 11 -23.59 -20.41 -18.80
CA LEU A 11 -23.85 -19.26 -17.93
C LEU A 11 -23.77 -19.61 -16.45
N PHE A 12 -23.88 -20.89 -16.04
CA PHE A 12 -23.66 -21.31 -14.66
C PHE A 12 -22.18 -21.50 -14.42
N ASP A 13 -21.45 -22.05 -15.39
CA ASP A 13 -19.99 -22.00 -15.44
C ASP A 13 -19.51 -20.53 -15.48
N ASP A 14 -20.06 -19.66 -16.36
CA ASP A 14 -19.75 -18.23 -16.36
C ASP A 14 -20.14 -17.53 -15.03
N VAL A 15 -21.17 -17.98 -14.31
CA VAL A 15 -21.57 -17.42 -13.01
C VAL A 15 -20.67 -17.92 -11.89
N VAL A 16 -20.16 -19.14 -11.97
CA VAL A 16 -19.09 -19.64 -11.09
C VAL A 16 -17.79 -18.88 -11.35
N ASP A 17 -17.41 -18.70 -12.62
CA ASP A 17 -16.26 -17.89 -13.02
C ASP A 17 -16.43 -16.41 -12.63
N LEU A 18 -17.63 -15.82 -12.78
CA LEU A 18 -17.91 -14.45 -12.30
C LEU A 18 -17.88 -14.36 -10.78
N LYS A 19 -18.34 -15.38 -10.04
CA LYS A 19 -18.22 -15.40 -8.58
C LYS A 19 -16.76 -15.48 -8.17
N GLN A 20 -15.98 -16.35 -8.80
CA GLN A 20 -14.54 -16.47 -8.56
C GLN A 20 -13.81 -15.16 -8.85
N GLU A 21 -14.13 -14.49 -9.95
CA GLU A 21 -13.56 -13.19 -10.34
C GLU A 21 -14.01 -12.05 -9.40
N LEU A 22 -15.28 -12.02 -8.98
CA LEU A 22 -15.76 -11.06 -7.98
C LEU A 22 -15.13 -11.30 -6.60
N GLU A 23 -14.90 -12.55 -6.20
CA GLU A 23 -14.19 -12.89 -4.97
C GLU A 23 -12.72 -12.43 -5.04
N ASN A 24 -12.01 -12.70 -6.15
CA ASN A 24 -10.64 -12.21 -6.37
C ASN A 24 -10.57 -10.67 -6.27
N GLN A 25 -11.52 -9.95 -6.90
CA GLN A 25 -11.58 -8.49 -6.85
C GLN A 25 -11.93 -7.97 -5.44
N ILE A 26 -12.80 -8.66 -4.70
CA ILE A 26 -13.10 -8.32 -3.29
C ILE A 26 -11.85 -8.51 -2.42
N GLU A 27 -11.09 -9.61 -2.59
CA GLU A 27 -9.83 -9.81 -1.86
C GLU A 27 -8.78 -8.74 -2.19
N GLU A 28 -8.62 -8.34 -3.45
CA GLU A 28 -7.70 -7.27 -3.85
C GLU A 28 -8.09 -5.91 -3.24
N TYR A 29 -9.39 -5.57 -3.21
CA TYR A 29 -9.86 -4.33 -2.58
C TYR A 29 -9.82 -4.38 -1.04
N ASP A 30 -10.12 -5.53 -0.41
CA ASP A 30 -9.96 -5.70 1.05
C ASP A 30 -8.47 -5.62 1.46
N GLU A 31 -7.52 -6.09 0.64
CA GLU A 31 -6.08 -5.91 0.90
C GLU A 31 -5.65 -4.44 0.79
N GLN A 32 -6.08 -3.73 -0.26
CA GLN A 32 -5.84 -2.28 -0.41
C GLN A 32 -6.46 -1.47 0.74
N LEU A 33 -7.69 -1.77 1.13
CA LEU A 33 -8.35 -1.18 2.29
C LEU A 33 -7.54 -1.42 3.57
N SER A 34 -7.02 -2.64 3.76
CA SER A 34 -6.20 -3.00 4.91
C SER A 34 -4.84 -2.27 4.95
N GLU A 35 -4.26 -1.89 3.81
CA GLU A 35 -3.09 -1.00 3.79
C GLU A 35 -3.45 0.44 4.17
N ILE A 36 -4.56 0.98 3.65
CA ILE A 36 -5.06 2.32 4.01
C ILE A 36 -5.38 2.40 5.50
N GLU A 37 -6.06 1.41 6.08
CA GLU A 37 -6.37 1.36 7.51
C GLU A 37 -5.11 1.25 8.39
N ARG A 38 -4.09 0.49 7.95
CA ARG A 38 -2.80 0.46 8.64
C ARG A 38 -2.10 1.82 8.63
N ASN A 39 -2.15 2.55 7.52
CA ASN A 39 -1.60 3.90 7.42
C ASN A 39 -2.41 4.90 8.25
N GLN A 40 -3.74 4.78 8.28
CA GLN A 40 -4.63 5.60 9.11
C GLN A 40 -4.38 5.38 10.61
N ILE A 41 -4.20 4.13 11.07
CA ILE A 41 -3.83 3.82 12.46
C ILE A 41 -2.46 4.42 12.81
N ILE A 42 -1.47 4.35 11.91
CA ILE A 42 -0.16 4.98 12.11
C ILE A 42 -0.31 6.51 12.23
N TYR A 43 -1.18 7.13 11.42
CA TYR A 43 -1.47 8.56 11.48
C TYR A 43 -2.18 8.95 12.78
N GLU A 44 -3.23 8.23 13.18
CA GLU A 44 -3.97 8.46 14.44
C GLU A 44 -3.05 8.33 15.67
N LEU A 45 -2.17 7.32 15.70
CA LEU A 45 -1.16 7.19 16.75
C LEU A 45 -0.10 8.31 16.74
N THR A 46 0.09 8.99 15.60
CA THR A 46 0.98 10.15 15.45
C THR A 46 0.26 11.49 15.74
N GLU A 47 -1.08 11.51 15.72
CA GLU A 47 -1.93 12.61 16.17
C GLU A 47 -2.20 12.54 17.68
N GLU A 48 -2.55 11.38 18.25
CA GLU A 48 -2.68 11.21 19.71
C GLU A 48 -1.37 11.50 20.44
N ALA A 49 -0.23 11.18 19.82
CA ALA A 49 1.09 11.58 20.27
C ALA A 49 1.26 13.11 20.44
N ARG A 50 0.45 13.95 19.79
CA ARG A 50 0.54 15.43 19.86
C ARG A 50 0.14 16.04 21.19
N ASP A 51 -0.60 15.30 22.01
CA ASP A 51 -0.86 15.70 23.40
C ASP A 51 0.34 15.47 24.33
N GLY A 52 1.45 14.91 23.82
CA GLY A 52 2.75 14.85 24.52
C GLY A 52 2.99 13.60 25.37
N GLU A 53 2.26 12.51 25.12
CA GLU A 53 2.59 11.16 25.60
C GLU A 53 2.30 10.13 24.51
N CYS A 54 3.16 9.11 24.36
CA CYS A 54 2.91 8.03 23.40
C CYS A 54 1.75 7.12 23.89
N PRO A 55 0.63 6.98 23.16
CA PRO A 55 -0.53 6.21 23.62
C PRO A 55 -0.25 4.71 23.82
N ILE A 56 0.85 4.18 23.24
CA ILE A 56 1.25 2.77 23.36
C ILE A 56 2.25 2.52 24.50
N CYS A 57 3.11 3.48 24.85
CA CYS A 57 4.20 3.26 25.81
C CYS A 57 4.43 4.34 26.88
N GLY A 58 3.68 5.45 26.89
CA GLY A 58 3.77 6.50 27.91
C GLY A 58 5.10 7.26 27.90
N ASN A 59 5.67 7.51 26.71
CA ASN A 59 6.90 8.29 26.55
C ASN A 59 6.57 9.72 26.13
N GLU A 60 7.08 10.71 26.86
CA GLU A 60 6.74 12.14 26.67
C GLU A 60 7.46 12.80 25.46
N ASP A 61 8.68 12.35 25.11
CA ASP A 61 9.43 12.86 23.96
C ASP A 61 9.02 12.15 22.65
N ILE A 62 8.39 12.90 21.73
CA ILE A 62 8.02 12.42 20.38
C ILE A 62 8.28 13.53 19.35
N GLU A 63 9.13 13.29 18.35
CA GLU A 63 9.35 14.23 17.25
C GLU A 63 8.25 14.13 16.19
N TYR A 64 7.52 15.22 15.95
CA TYR A 64 6.44 15.25 14.96
C TYR A 64 6.96 15.28 13.52
N LEU A 65 6.65 14.20 12.79
CA LEU A 65 6.66 14.22 11.33
C LEU A 65 5.63 15.23 10.83
N LYS A 66 6.01 16.05 9.85
CA LYS A 66 5.11 17.04 9.25
C LYS A 66 4.03 16.36 8.42
N GLN A 67 2.77 16.72 8.67
CA GLN A 67 1.66 16.43 7.76
C GLN A 67 2.00 16.87 6.34
N HIS A 68 1.88 15.91 5.41
CA HIS A 68 1.36 16.18 4.08
C HIS A 68 -0.17 16.19 4.17
N ASP A 69 -0.86 16.89 3.27
CA ASP A 69 -2.33 16.89 3.16
C ASP A 69 -2.85 15.50 2.69
N HIS A 70 -2.96 14.55 3.63
CA HIS A 70 -3.44 13.19 3.38
C HIS A 70 -4.93 12.98 3.69
N GLU A 71 -5.45 13.66 4.72
CA GLU A 71 -6.78 13.42 5.29
C GLU A 71 -7.88 13.35 4.23
N ASN A 72 -7.99 14.38 3.38
CA ASN A 72 -9.02 14.45 2.34
C ASN A 72 -8.79 13.52 1.14
N HIS A 73 -7.61 12.89 1.00
CA HIS A 73 -7.31 12.00 -0.13
C HIS A 73 -7.44 10.53 0.25
N ASP A 74 -6.89 10.14 1.39
CA ASP A 74 -6.98 8.76 1.88
C ASP A 74 -8.39 8.44 2.41
N GLU A 75 -9.14 9.43 2.95
CA GLU A 75 -10.55 9.25 3.35
C GLU A 75 -11.50 9.14 2.14
N ASP A 76 -11.32 9.97 1.11
CA ASP A 76 -12.05 9.89 -0.18
C ASP A 76 -11.76 8.56 -0.90
N LEU A 77 -10.49 8.13 -0.92
CA LEU A 77 -10.10 6.83 -1.48
C LEU A 77 -10.67 5.65 -0.66
N LYS A 78 -10.73 5.78 0.68
CA LYS A 78 -11.34 4.78 1.57
C LYS A 78 -12.85 4.68 1.35
N GLU A 79 -13.56 5.79 1.18
CA GLU A 79 -14.99 5.81 0.87
C GLU A 79 -15.25 5.16 -0.50
N GLN A 80 -14.48 5.53 -1.54
CA GLN A 80 -14.58 4.93 -2.88
C GLN A 80 -14.30 3.41 -2.89
N ILE A 81 -13.26 2.94 -2.18
CA ILE A 81 -12.96 1.50 -2.07
C ILE A 81 -14.05 0.78 -1.28
N THR A 82 -14.58 1.38 -0.20
CA THR A 82 -15.66 0.78 0.60
C THR A 82 -16.96 0.68 -0.20
N GLU A 83 -17.35 1.73 -0.92
CA GLU A 83 -18.50 1.72 -1.83
C GLU A 83 -18.32 0.63 -2.91
N ARG A 84 -17.12 0.52 -3.49
CA ARG A 84 -16.81 -0.48 -4.51
C ARG A 84 -16.87 -1.92 -3.98
N ILE A 85 -16.37 -2.17 -2.76
CA ILE A 85 -16.49 -3.47 -2.09
C ILE A 85 -17.97 -3.81 -1.84
N VAL A 86 -18.80 -2.83 -1.45
CA VAL A 86 -20.25 -3.02 -1.28
C VAL A 86 -20.92 -3.36 -2.62
N GLU A 87 -20.62 -2.63 -3.70
CA GLU A 87 -21.13 -2.96 -5.05
C GLU A 87 -20.78 -4.40 -5.47
N LEU A 88 -19.52 -4.82 -5.28
CA LEU A 88 -19.04 -6.15 -5.64
C LEU A 88 -19.72 -7.25 -4.79
N ARG A 89 -19.89 -7.02 -3.49
CA ARG A 89 -20.61 -7.94 -2.58
C ARG A 89 -22.10 -8.01 -2.91
N GLU A 90 -22.77 -6.90 -3.23
CA GLU A 90 -24.16 -6.92 -3.74
C GLU A 90 -24.27 -7.66 -5.08
N MET A 91 -23.29 -7.51 -5.98
CA MET A 91 -23.24 -8.24 -7.24
C MET A 91 -23.10 -9.75 -7.00
N ARG A 92 -22.20 -10.18 -6.11
CA ARG A 92 -22.06 -11.60 -5.70
C ARG A 92 -23.34 -12.14 -5.08
N ASP A 93 -23.90 -11.47 -4.08
CA ASP A 93 -25.10 -11.93 -3.37
C ASP A 93 -26.31 -12.05 -4.30
N ARG A 94 -26.40 -11.18 -5.32
CA ARG A 94 -27.39 -11.30 -6.40
C ARG A 94 -27.14 -12.53 -7.28
N LEU A 95 -25.88 -12.92 -7.54
CA LEU A 95 -25.54 -14.16 -8.23
C LEU A 95 -25.72 -15.41 -7.35
N ASP A 96 -25.67 -15.30 -6.02
CA ASP A 96 -26.06 -16.37 -5.09
C ASP A 96 -27.58 -16.55 -5.02
N SER A 97 -28.37 -15.50 -5.27
CA SER A 97 -29.82 -15.61 -5.45
C SER A 97 -30.27 -16.23 -6.78
N VAL A 98 -29.34 -16.52 -7.70
CA VAL A 98 -29.63 -17.24 -8.96
C VAL A 98 -29.54 -18.74 -8.71
N GLU A 99 -30.65 -19.32 -8.25
CA GLU A 99 -30.82 -20.77 -8.31
C GLU A 99 -30.79 -21.26 -9.78
N ALA A 100 -30.24 -22.45 -9.99
CA ALA A 100 -30.57 -23.22 -11.18
C ALA A 100 -32.06 -23.58 -11.09
N PRO A 101 -32.89 -23.32 -12.12
CA PRO A 101 -34.29 -23.72 -12.07
C PRO A 101 -34.42 -25.25 -12.28
N GLU A 102 -35.60 -25.76 -12.60
CA GLU A 102 -35.81 -27.21 -12.85
C GLU A 102 -35.51 -27.62 -14.32
N ASP A 103 -36.09 -26.88 -15.28
CA ASP A 103 -35.81 -26.89 -16.74
C ASP A 103 -34.57 -25.92 -17.46
N ALA A 104 -34.13 -27.13 -18.11
CA ALA A 104 -32.86 -27.82 -18.53
C ALA A 104 -32.87 -28.24 -20.05
N PRO A 105 -31.75 -28.52 -20.78
CA PRO A 105 -31.79 -28.72 -22.26
C PRO A 105 -30.98 -29.90 -22.81
N GLY A 106 -30.24 -30.62 -21.97
CA GLY A 106 -30.46 -32.05 -21.94
C GLY A 106 -31.97 -32.26 -21.90
N ASP A 107 -32.63 -31.99 -20.76
CA ASP A 107 -34.09 -32.09 -20.55
C ASP A 107 -35.02 -31.55 -21.67
N LYS A 108 -34.62 -30.60 -22.52
CA LYS A 108 -35.45 -30.09 -23.64
C LYS A 108 -34.98 -30.38 -25.05
N GLN A 109 -33.81 -30.98 -25.23
CA GLN A 109 -33.55 -31.84 -26.40
C GLN A 109 -34.06 -33.26 -26.12
N VAL A 110 -33.92 -33.73 -24.87
CA VAL A 110 -34.60 -34.90 -24.30
C VAL A 110 -36.11 -34.76 -24.44
N ARG A 111 -36.78 -33.65 -24.12
CA ARG A 111 -38.23 -33.49 -24.46
C ARG A 111 -38.56 -33.45 -25.95
N LEU A 112 -37.58 -33.34 -26.86
CA LEU A 112 -37.83 -33.58 -28.28
C LEU A 112 -37.60 -35.06 -28.63
N GLU A 113 -36.66 -35.72 -27.96
CA GLU A 113 -36.45 -37.18 -27.96
C GLU A 113 -37.70 -37.90 -27.41
N GLU A 114 -38.16 -37.58 -26.20
CA GLU A 114 -39.40 -38.09 -25.56
C GLU A 114 -40.66 -37.87 -26.43
N ILE A 115 -40.82 -36.70 -27.06
CA ILE A 115 -41.96 -36.46 -27.97
C ILE A 115 -41.80 -37.24 -29.29
N THR A 116 -40.56 -37.51 -29.73
CA THR A 116 -40.31 -38.38 -30.89
C THR A 116 -40.61 -39.85 -30.55
N ASP A 117 -40.21 -40.30 -29.35
CA ASP A 117 -40.53 -41.63 -28.82
C ASP A 117 -42.06 -41.79 -28.64
N GLU A 118 -42.78 -40.80 -28.09
CA GLU A 118 -44.26 -40.79 -28.06
C GLU A 118 -44.89 -40.86 -29.46
N ILE A 119 -44.30 -40.16 -30.45
CA ILE A 119 -44.74 -40.19 -31.85
C ILE A 119 -44.52 -41.56 -32.48
N ASP A 120 -43.43 -42.26 -32.15
CA ASP A 120 -43.14 -43.59 -32.68
C ASP A 120 -43.94 -44.68 -31.96
N GLU A 121 -44.12 -44.63 -30.63
CA GLU A 121 -45.07 -45.49 -29.89
C GLU A 121 -46.51 -45.38 -30.45
N LYS A 122 -46.97 -44.14 -30.73
CA LYS A 122 -48.30 -43.91 -31.34
C LYS A 122 -48.36 -44.39 -32.79
N GLN A 123 -47.26 -44.41 -33.53
CA GLN A 123 -47.20 -44.98 -34.88
C GLN A 123 -47.24 -46.51 -34.85
N GLU A 124 -46.47 -47.16 -33.98
CA GLU A 124 -46.54 -48.61 -33.79
C GLU A 124 -47.97 -49.03 -33.38
N ARG A 125 -48.58 -48.35 -32.40
CA ARG A 125 -49.95 -48.70 -31.97
C ARG A 125 -51.02 -48.40 -33.04
N ARG A 126 -50.82 -47.40 -33.91
CA ARG A 126 -51.68 -47.18 -35.09
C ARG A 126 -51.56 -48.36 -36.07
N ASP A 127 -50.35 -48.84 -36.32
CA ASP A 127 -50.10 -49.90 -37.29
C ASP A 127 -50.56 -51.28 -36.79
N GLU A 128 -50.45 -51.56 -35.48
CA GLU A 128 -51.13 -52.70 -34.85
C GLU A 128 -52.65 -52.66 -35.08
N LEU A 129 -53.29 -51.51 -34.84
CA LEU A 129 -54.74 -51.34 -35.03
C LEU A 129 -55.17 -51.45 -36.50
N LEU A 130 -54.30 -51.11 -37.45
CA LEU A 130 -54.53 -51.30 -38.89
C LEU A 130 -54.47 -52.77 -39.30
N ASP A 131 -53.54 -53.55 -38.73
CA ASP A 131 -53.48 -55.00 -38.92
C ASP A 131 -54.66 -55.73 -38.23
N GLU A 132 -55.05 -55.29 -37.02
CA GLU A 132 -56.29 -55.74 -36.34
C GLU A 132 -57.53 -55.48 -37.22
N LEU A 133 -57.64 -54.29 -37.83
CA LEU A 133 -58.72 -53.90 -38.75
C LEU A 133 -58.74 -54.76 -40.04
N GLY A 134 -57.59 -55.25 -40.49
CA GLY A 134 -57.46 -56.23 -41.56
C GLY A 134 -57.98 -57.63 -41.20
N GLY A 135 -58.05 -57.96 -39.91
CA GLY A 135 -58.38 -59.27 -39.35
C GLY A 135 -59.85 -59.73 -39.42
N VAL A 136 -60.68 -59.08 -40.24
CA VAL A 136 -62.14 -59.28 -40.34
C VAL A 136 -62.87 -59.12 -38.98
N PRO A 137 -62.88 -57.91 -38.37
CA PRO A 137 -63.64 -57.63 -37.14
C PRO A 137 -65.16 -57.64 -37.35
N ASP A 138 -65.94 -57.54 -36.27
CA ASP A 138 -67.38 -57.23 -36.37
C ASP A 138 -67.63 -55.74 -36.75
N GLU A 139 -68.86 -55.43 -37.16
CA GLU A 139 -69.22 -54.10 -37.68
C GLU A 139 -69.14 -52.99 -36.62
N SER A 140 -69.34 -53.31 -35.34
CA SER A 140 -69.20 -52.37 -34.20
C SER A 140 -67.75 -52.26 -33.71
N GLU A 141 -66.98 -53.35 -33.77
CA GLU A 141 -65.54 -53.33 -33.52
C GLU A 141 -64.83 -52.46 -34.57
N ARG A 142 -65.21 -52.62 -35.85
CA ARG A 142 -64.67 -51.85 -36.98
C ARG A 142 -64.82 -50.35 -36.82
N ASP A 143 -66.04 -49.88 -36.55
CA ASP A 143 -66.34 -48.44 -36.34
C ASP A 143 -65.51 -47.86 -35.17
N THR A 144 -65.19 -48.69 -34.17
CA THR A 144 -64.38 -48.30 -33.01
C THR A 144 -62.89 -48.23 -33.37
N LEU A 145 -62.37 -49.21 -34.11
CA LEU A 145 -60.99 -49.23 -34.61
C LEU A 145 -60.71 -48.05 -35.54
N GLU A 146 -61.60 -47.78 -36.51
CA GLU A 146 -61.46 -46.67 -37.46
C GLU A 146 -61.49 -45.29 -36.75
N GLN A 147 -62.23 -45.15 -35.65
CA GLN A 147 -62.20 -43.95 -34.80
C GLN A 147 -60.89 -43.81 -34.03
N ASN A 148 -60.37 -44.89 -33.44
CA ASN A 148 -59.12 -44.89 -32.68
C ASN A 148 -57.90 -44.58 -33.56
N ILE A 149 -57.80 -45.22 -34.74
CA ILE A 149 -56.76 -44.96 -35.74
C ILE A 149 -56.76 -43.48 -36.14
N LYS A 150 -57.95 -42.96 -36.47
CA LYS A 150 -58.12 -41.55 -36.84
C LYS A 150 -57.77 -40.59 -35.70
N GLN A 151 -57.98 -40.96 -34.44
CA GLN A 151 -57.53 -40.14 -33.32
C GLN A 151 -56.00 -40.11 -33.24
N LEU A 152 -55.34 -41.27 -33.31
CA LEU A 152 -53.86 -41.37 -33.34
C LEU A 152 -53.25 -40.59 -34.51
N GLU A 153 -53.86 -40.61 -35.70
CA GLU A 153 -53.41 -39.80 -36.85
C GLU A 153 -53.47 -38.29 -36.60
N ASN A 154 -54.43 -37.81 -35.80
CA ASN A 154 -54.49 -36.39 -35.42
C ASN A 154 -53.45 -36.07 -34.34
N ASP A 155 -53.35 -36.89 -33.28
CA ASP A 155 -52.31 -36.79 -32.26
C ASP A 155 -50.90 -36.71 -32.87
N ILE A 156 -50.57 -37.61 -33.80
CA ILE A 156 -49.25 -37.66 -34.47
C ILE A 156 -48.99 -36.41 -35.31
N ARG A 157 -50.00 -35.85 -35.99
CA ARG A 157 -49.84 -34.59 -36.73
C ARG A 157 -49.59 -33.44 -35.76
N ASP A 158 -50.43 -33.31 -34.74
CA ASP A 158 -50.41 -32.17 -33.83
C ASP A 158 -49.10 -32.15 -33.00
N LEU A 159 -48.57 -33.31 -32.61
CA LEU A 159 -47.23 -33.43 -31.99
C LEU A 159 -46.08 -33.09 -32.97
N ARG A 160 -46.21 -33.40 -34.26
CA ARG A 160 -45.20 -33.03 -35.29
C ARG A 160 -45.18 -31.53 -35.58
N GLU A 161 -46.34 -30.88 -35.62
CA GLU A 161 -46.44 -29.41 -35.70
C GLU A 161 -45.78 -28.77 -34.47
N ASP A 162 -45.99 -29.35 -33.27
CA ASP A 162 -45.37 -28.86 -32.02
C ASP A 162 -43.83 -29.08 -31.98
N ILE A 163 -43.29 -30.10 -32.67
CA ILE A 163 -41.83 -30.26 -32.88
C ILE A 163 -41.28 -29.14 -33.78
N GLU A 164 -41.82 -28.94 -34.99
CA GLU A 164 -41.32 -27.93 -35.94
C GLU A 164 -41.34 -26.52 -35.32
N ASP A 165 -42.43 -26.21 -34.61
CA ASP A 165 -42.62 -24.95 -33.90
C ASP A 165 -41.67 -24.81 -32.68
N ARG A 166 -41.11 -25.91 -32.14
CA ARG A 166 -40.05 -25.88 -31.10
C ARG A 166 -38.65 -25.77 -31.69
N GLU A 167 -38.35 -26.44 -32.80
CA GLU A 167 -37.06 -26.36 -33.50
C GLU A 167 -36.77 -24.94 -33.99
N GLU A 168 -37.75 -24.26 -34.60
CA GLU A 168 -37.59 -22.90 -35.10
C GLU A 168 -37.25 -21.91 -33.95
N LYS A 169 -37.80 -22.16 -32.75
CA LYS A 169 -37.50 -21.41 -31.52
C LYS A 169 -36.11 -21.72 -30.96
N ILE A 170 -35.57 -22.93 -31.11
CA ILE A 170 -34.17 -23.26 -30.80
C ILE A 170 -33.24 -22.46 -31.73
N GLN A 171 -33.47 -22.54 -33.04
CA GLN A 171 -32.59 -21.90 -34.03
C GLN A 171 -32.48 -20.39 -33.81
N LYS A 172 -33.62 -19.72 -33.52
CA LYS A 172 -33.65 -18.29 -33.18
C LYS A 172 -32.82 -17.96 -31.94
N LYS A 173 -32.93 -18.75 -30.86
CA LYS A 173 -32.15 -18.53 -29.63
C LYS A 173 -30.65 -18.76 -29.83
N ASN A 174 -30.25 -19.80 -30.58
CA ASN A 174 -28.85 -20.06 -30.90
C ASN A 174 -28.21 -18.93 -31.75
N GLN A 175 -29.01 -18.22 -32.56
CA GLN A 175 -28.55 -17.01 -33.28
C GLN A 175 -28.48 -15.75 -32.41
N GLU A 176 -29.18 -15.70 -31.28
CA GLU A 176 -29.05 -14.61 -30.30
C GLU A 176 -27.82 -14.80 -29.42
N ILE A 177 -27.58 -16.03 -28.93
CA ILE A 177 -26.39 -16.42 -28.15
C ILE A 177 -25.11 -16.02 -28.89
N LYS A 178 -24.96 -16.42 -30.17
CA LYS A 178 -23.80 -16.03 -31.01
C LYS A 178 -23.62 -14.53 -31.23
N LYS A 179 -24.68 -13.72 -31.10
CA LYS A 179 -24.58 -12.25 -31.18
C LYS A 179 -24.22 -11.60 -29.85
N LEU A 180 -24.32 -12.34 -28.75
CA LEU A 180 -23.87 -11.93 -27.41
C LEU A 180 -22.44 -12.40 -27.15
N GLU A 181 -22.08 -13.63 -27.56
CA GLU A 181 -20.71 -14.17 -27.55
C GLU A 181 -19.74 -13.23 -28.28
N ASN A 182 -19.99 -12.92 -29.56
CA ASN A 182 -19.15 -11.99 -30.32
C ASN A 182 -19.04 -10.59 -29.66
N LYS A 183 -20.09 -10.13 -28.98
CA LYS A 183 -20.08 -8.83 -28.26
C LYS A 183 -19.34 -8.90 -26.92
N ARG A 184 -19.22 -10.09 -26.33
CA ARG A 184 -18.38 -10.35 -25.16
C ARG A 184 -16.91 -10.33 -25.60
N GLU A 185 -16.55 -10.99 -26.71
CA GLU A 185 -15.19 -10.92 -27.29
C GLU A 185 -14.80 -9.49 -27.68
N GLU A 186 -15.69 -8.72 -28.33
CA GLU A 186 -15.45 -7.31 -28.68
C GLU A 186 -15.22 -6.41 -27.45
N ARG A 187 -15.79 -6.75 -26.28
CA ARG A 187 -15.62 -6.02 -25.01
C ARG A 187 -14.48 -6.56 -24.15
N SER A 188 -14.17 -7.84 -24.26
CA SER A 188 -13.11 -8.56 -23.55
C SER A 188 -11.77 -8.48 -24.29
N SER A 189 -11.58 -7.48 -25.16
CA SER A 189 -10.30 -7.25 -25.82
C SER A 189 -9.26 -6.84 -24.78
N ASN A 190 -8.24 -7.69 -24.58
CA ASN A 190 -7.21 -7.63 -23.53
C ASN A 190 -6.57 -6.26 -23.23
N LYS A 191 -6.67 -5.28 -24.13
CA LYS A 191 -6.04 -3.96 -24.01
C LYS A 191 -6.18 -3.30 -22.65
N ASP A 192 -7.37 -3.31 -22.07
CA ASP A 192 -7.61 -2.55 -20.82
C ASP A 192 -6.92 -3.24 -19.63
N LEU A 193 -6.83 -4.58 -19.63
CA LEU A 193 -6.05 -5.36 -18.66
C LEU A 193 -4.55 -5.33 -18.93
N GLU A 194 -4.14 -5.36 -20.20
CA GLU A 194 -2.75 -5.26 -20.66
C GLU A 194 -2.16 -3.87 -20.31
N GLU A 195 -2.93 -2.79 -20.52
CA GLU A 195 -2.54 -1.42 -20.16
C GLU A 195 -2.52 -1.21 -18.63
N VAL A 196 -3.35 -1.92 -17.85
CA VAL A 196 -3.28 -1.91 -16.38
C VAL A 196 -2.07 -2.71 -15.87
N ALA A 197 -1.78 -3.87 -16.45
CA ALA A 197 -0.59 -4.66 -16.12
C ALA A 197 0.71 -3.90 -16.42
N ASP A 198 0.82 -3.26 -17.59
CA ASP A 198 1.92 -2.38 -17.97
C ASP A 198 2.13 -1.24 -16.96
N LYS A 199 1.05 -0.60 -16.49
CA LYS A 199 1.10 0.45 -15.45
C LYS A 199 1.60 -0.10 -14.12
N ILE A 200 1.18 -1.30 -13.72
CA ILE A 200 1.61 -1.95 -12.48
C ILE A 200 3.09 -2.35 -12.56
N GLU A 201 3.57 -2.88 -13.68
CA GLU A 201 5.01 -3.17 -13.86
C GLU A 201 5.86 -1.89 -13.89
N ALA A 202 5.39 -0.84 -14.57
CA ALA A 202 6.03 0.47 -14.57
C ALA A 202 6.10 1.08 -13.17
N ALA A 203 5.03 0.99 -12.37
CA ALA A 203 4.98 1.46 -10.99
C ALA A 203 5.94 0.68 -10.08
N LYS A 204 5.93 -0.66 -10.14
CA LYS A 204 6.88 -1.53 -9.40
C LYS A 204 8.33 -1.18 -9.76
N THR A 205 8.62 -1.01 -11.04
CA THR A 205 9.93 -0.59 -11.57
C THR A 205 10.34 0.80 -11.09
N ALA A 206 9.39 1.75 -11.00
CA ALA A 206 9.65 3.10 -10.49
C ALA A 206 9.97 3.07 -8.99
N ILE A 207 9.20 2.33 -8.19
CA ILE A 207 9.43 2.15 -6.74
C ILE A 207 10.80 1.54 -6.48
N GLU A 208 11.20 0.50 -7.21
CA GLU A 208 12.52 -0.13 -7.04
C GLU A 208 13.67 0.85 -7.36
N LYS A 209 13.54 1.64 -8.43
CA LYS A 209 14.52 2.69 -8.77
C LYS A 209 14.58 3.80 -7.72
N LEU A 210 13.42 4.23 -7.20
CA LEU A 210 13.36 5.24 -6.14
C LEU A 210 13.96 4.75 -4.82
N LYS A 211 13.78 3.47 -4.45
CA LYS A 211 14.45 2.85 -3.29
C LYS A 211 15.97 2.91 -3.44
N LYS A 212 16.51 2.48 -4.59
CA LYS A 212 17.96 2.55 -4.89
C LYS A 212 18.52 3.97 -4.86
N ILE A 213 17.81 4.94 -5.46
CA ILE A 213 18.19 6.36 -5.42
C ILE A 213 18.19 6.90 -3.97
N ARG A 214 17.20 6.52 -3.16
CA ARG A 214 17.13 6.89 -1.73
C ARG A 214 18.31 6.32 -0.96
N GLU A 215 18.62 5.03 -1.13
CA GLU A 215 19.74 4.35 -0.49
C GLU A 215 21.08 4.99 -0.88
N GLU A 216 21.32 5.21 -2.17
CA GLU A 216 22.54 5.90 -2.66
C GLU A 216 22.66 7.30 -2.08
N HIS A 217 21.58 8.08 -2.02
CA HIS A 217 21.62 9.43 -1.45
C HIS A 217 21.80 9.43 0.07
N VAL A 218 21.25 8.45 0.80
CA VAL A 218 21.49 8.27 2.25
C VAL A 218 22.95 7.88 2.51
N ARG A 219 23.53 6.94 1.74
CA ARG A 219 24.97 6.61 1.81
C ARG A 219 25.83 7.84 1.53
N GLU A 220 25.51 8.61 0.50
CA GLU A 220 26.22 9.84 0.12
C GLU A 220 26.14 10.91 1.23
N LYS A 221 24.96 11.14 1.80
CA LYS A 221 24.72 12.10 2.88
C LYS A 221 25.40 11.67 4.18
N ARG A 222 25.27 10.42 4.62
CA ARG A 222 25.93 9.88 5.84
C ARG A 222 27.45 9.98 5.73
N LYS A 223 28.03 9.70 4.54
CA LYS A 223 29.44 9.99 4.28
C LYS A 223 29.76 11.49 4.40
N LYS A 224 29.02 12.36 3.69
CA LYS A 224 29.28 13.81 3.69
C LYS A 224 29.23 14.44 5.09
N ILE A 225 28.21 14.08 5.88
CA ILE A 225 28.05 14.52 7.27
C ILE A 225 29.22 14.04 8.12
N ARG A 226 29.67 12.79 7.97
CA ARG A 226 30.86 12.29 8.68
C ARG A 226 32.12 13.03 8.29
N ASP A 227 32.37 13.19 6.99
CA ASP A 227 33.62 13.77 6.50
C ASP A 227 33.78 15.21 7.05
N GLU A 228 32.69 15.98 7.09
CA GLU A 228 32.61 17.31 7.73
C GLU A 228 32.68 17.25 9.27
N MET A 229 31.97 16.32 9.92
CA MET A 229 32.02 16.11 11.36
C MET A 229 33.45 15.79 11.84
N ASN A 230 34.26 15.12 11.02
CA ASN A 230 35.68 14.92 11.30
C ASN A 230 36.50 16.19 11.08
N GLU A 231 36.18 17.02 10.08
CA GLU A 231 36.86 18.32 9.89
C GLU A 231 36.64 19.23 11.11
N VAL A 232 35.40 19.35 11.60
CA VAL A 232 35.09 20.10 12.83
C VAL A 232 35.76 19.47 14.05
N PHE A 233 35.68 18.14 14.24
CA PHE A 233 36.30 17.46 15.39
C PHE A 233 37.81 17.72 15.45
N ASN A 234 38.50 17.64 14.31
CA ASN A 234 39.93 17.96 14.22
C ASN A 234 40.26 19.44 14.50
N GLN A 235 39.30 20.36 14.34
CA GLN A 235 39.48 21.77 14.71
C GLN A 235 39.27 22.00 16.21
N VAL A 236 38.29 21.36 16.85
CA VAL A 236 37.92 21.62 18.26
C VAL A 236 38.61 20.72 19.30
N ALA A 237 39.03 19.50 18.93
CA ALA A 237 39.58 18.49 19.85
C ALA A 237 41.12 18.54 19.94
N GLN A 238 41.68 19.73 20.15
CA GLN A 238 43.12 20.02 20.09
C GLN A 238 43.97 19.59 21.30
N SER A 239 43.37 19.21 22.44
CA SER A 239 44.16 18.84 23.63
C SER A 239 44.90 17.51 23.46
N GLU A 240 46.05 17.37 24.15
CA GLU A 240 46.94 16.19 24.08
C GLU A 240 46.17 14.89 24.37
N PHE A 241 45.30 14.89 25.39
CA PHE A 241 44.44 13.75 25.72
C PHE A 241 43.48 13.35 24.59
N MET A 242 42.88 14.33 23.90
CA MET A 242 41.96 14.04 22.80
C MET A 242 42.71 13.55 21.56
N SER A 243 43.78 14.25 21.18
CA SER A 243 44.53 14.01 19.95
C SER A 243 45.44 12.77 19.98
N GLU A 244 45.96 12.36 21.15
CA GLU A 244 46.66 11.08 21.30
C GLU A 244 45.71 9.87 21.35
N ARG A 245 44.47 10.06 21.83
CA ARG A 245 43.52 8.97 22.06
C ARG A 245 42.57 8.73 20.90
N TYR A 246 42.06 9.81 20.29
CA TYR A 246 40.97 9.78 19.33
C TYR A 246 41.41 10.31 17.96
N LYS A 247 41.15 9.49 16.94
CA LYS A 247 41.45 9.79 15.53
C LYS A 247 40.32 10.55 14.83
N GLY A 248 39.10 10.51 15.38
CA GLY A 248 37.91 11.11 14.78
C GLY A 248 36.61 10.40 15.18
N LEU A 249 35.59 10.57 14.33
CA LEU A 249 34.22 10.13 14.56
C LEU A 249 33.68 9.33 13.36
N ASP A 250 32.88 8.29 13.61
CA ASP A 250 32.08 7.61 12.57
C ASP A 250 30.69 7.23 13.11
N PHE A 251 29.83 6.73 12.25
CA PHE A 251 28.56 6.10 12.60
C PHE A 251 28.77 4.58 12.64
N ARG A 252 28.19 3.90 13.64
CA ARG A 252 28.32 2.46 13.81
C ARG A 252 27.77 1.69 12.60
N GLY A 253 28.53 0.68 12.17
CA GLY A 253 28.22 -0.19 11.03
C GLY A 253 28.26 0.51 9.67
N SER A 254 28.13 -0.25 8.59
CA SER A 254 27.86 0.34 7.28
C SER A 254 26.39 0.79 7.19
N PRO A 255 26.03 1.74 6.29
CA PRO A 255 24.63 2.15 6.10
C PRO A 255 23.72 1.04 5.56
N ASP A 256 24.30 -0.09 5.16
CA ASP A 256 23.63 -1.28 4.63
C ASP A 256 23.47 -2.40 5.70
N GLU A 257 24.05 -2.20 6.89
CA GLU A 257 24.05 -3.16 8.01
C GLU A 257 23.50 -2.58 9.32
N ASP A 258 23.63 -1.26 9.55
CA ASP A 258 23.18 -0.57 10.76
C ASP A 258 22.58 0.82 10.41
N ASP A 259 21.27 0.95 10.58
CA ASP A 259 20.47 2.16 10.36
C ASP A 259 20.16 2.94 11.65
N SER A 260 20.76 2.57 12.79
CA SER A 260 20.52 3.24 14.08
C SER A 260 21.26 4.57 14.27
N TYR A 261 22.12 4.97 13.32
CA TYR A 261 22.92 6.19 13.31
C TYR A 261 23.74 6.46 14.60
N VAL A 262 24.02 5.44 15.41
CA VAL A 262 24.81 5.58 16.65
C VAL A 262 26.21 6.13 16.34
N LEU A 263 26.55 7.26 16.97
CA LEU A 263 27.89 7.85 16.86
C LEU A 263 28.92 7.03 17.65
N GLN A 264 30.13 6.95 17.09
CA GLN A 264 31.30 6.31 17.69
C GLN A 264 32.49 7.26 17.69
N LEU A 265 33.21 7.33 18.81
CA LEU A 265 34.59 7.81 18.82
C LEU A 265 35.52 6.71 18.29
N ILE A 266 36.42 7.05 17.38
CA ILE A 266 37.40 6.13 16.80
C ILE A 266 38.74 6.35 17.51
N GLU A 267 39.24 5.33 18.20
CA GLU A 267 40.52 5.40 18.91
C GLU A 267 41.71 5.24 17.94
N VAL A 268 42.89 5.71 18.31
CA VAL A 268 44.07 5.77 17.40
C VAL A 268 44.59 4.38 16.99
N ASP A 269 44.35 3.34 17.79
CA ASP A 269 44.61 1.94 17.46
C ASP A 269 43.56 1.30 16.53
N GLY A 270 42.39 1.92 16.39
CA GLY A 270 41.26 1.45 15.59
C GLY A 270 40.11 0.82 16.38
N GLU A 271 40.15 0.80 17.73
CA GLU A 271 38.95 0.45 18.52
C GLU A 271 37.86 1.54 18.40
N THR A 272 36.60 1.17 18.68
CA THR A 272 35.44 2.05 18.49
C THR A 272 34.59 2.15 19.74
N LYS A 273 34.37 3.39 20.21
CA LYS A 273 33.64 3.69 21.45
C LYS A 273 32.26 4.25 21.12
N ASP A 274 31.27 3.37 21.06
CA ASP A 274 29.84 3.71 20.99
C ASP A 274 29.42 4.73 22.06
N MET A 275 28.83 5.86 21.66
CA MET A 275 28.30 6.87 22.59
C MET A 275 27.15 6.35 23.48
N VAL A 276 26.45 5.30 23.04
CA VAL A 276 25.35 4.65 23.79
C VAL A 276 25.86 3.61 24.79
N ASN A 277 26.79 2.74 24.35
CA ASN A 277 27.26 1.60 25.15
C ASN A 277 28.44 1.95 26.08
N HIS A 278 29.17 3.03 25.80
CA HIS A 278 30.32 3.47 26.58
C HIS A 278 30.16 4.94 26.96
N GLN A 279 29.72 5.20 28.19
CA GLN A 279 29.50 6.55 28.69
C GLN A 279 30.77 7.42 28.50
N PRO A 280 30.72 8.50 27.70
CA PRO A 280 31.91 9.32 27.45
C PRO A 280 32.20 10.25 28.64
N SER A 281 33.39 10.85 28.66
CA SER A 281 33.61 12.00 29.55
C SER A 281 32.76 13.20 29.12
N ALA A 282 32.51 14.14 30.03
CA ALA A 282 31.68 15.31 29.73
C ALA A 282 32.22 16.15 28.54
N GLY A 283 33.54 16.21 28.39
CA GLY A 283 34.21 16.85 27.26
C GLY A 283 34.15 16.03 25.97
N GLU A 284 34.39 14.71 26.03
CA GLU A 284 34.20 13.80 24.88
C GLU A 284 32.78 13.91 24.29
N SER A 285 31.76 13.89 25.17
CA SER A 285 30.37 14.07 24.77
C SER A 285 30.13 15.41 24.10
N GLN A 286 30.68 16.50 24.66
CA GLN A 286 30.49 17.85 24.13
C GLN A 286 31.16 18.05 22.77
N LEU A 287 32.44 17.66 22.63
CA LEU A 287 33.18 17.78 21.37
C LEU A 287 32.54 16.91 20.26
N THR A 288 32.04 15.72 20.62
CA THR A 288 31.30 14.84 19.69
C THR A 288 29.99 15.48 19.25
N ALA A 289 29.17 15.99 20.19
CA ALA A 289 27.90 16.63 19.89
C ALA A 289 28.09 17.91 19.05
N LEU A 290 29.07 18.74 19.38
CA LEU A 290 29.44 19.95 18.65
C LEU A 290 29.78 19.63 17.19
N SER A 291 30.68 18.66 17.00
CA SER A 291 31.13 18.21 15.68
C SER A 291 29.98 17.65 14.84
N PHE A 292 29.05 16.92 15.46
CA PHE A 292 27.86 16.39 14.80
C PHE A 292 26.87 17.49 14.41
N ILE A 293 26.61 18.48 15.29
CA ILE A 293 25.71 19.62 15.01
C ILE A 293 26.19 20.42 13.79
N PHE A 294 27.48 20.75 13.73
CA PHE A 294 28.03 21.48 12.58
C PHE A 294 28.16 20.61 11.32
N GLY A 295 28.54 19.33 11.48
CA GLY A 295 28.53 18.34 10.41
C GLY A 295 27.14 18.13 9.78
N LEU A 296 26.07 18.28 10.56
CA LEU A 296 24.69 18.32 10.06
C LEU A 296 24.34 19.66 9.40
N ASN A 297 24.60 20.80 10.06
CA ASN A 297 24.21 22.12 9.56
C ASN A 297 24.78 22.39 8.15
N LYS A 298 26.04 22.03 7.89
CA LYS A 298 26.68 22.15 6.56
C LYS A 298 25.87 21.52 5.41
N TYR A 299 25.06 20.49 5.69
CA TYR A 299 24.25 19.79 4.71
C TYR A 299 22.73 19.96 4.89
N ALA A 300 22.31 20.81 5.84
CA ALA A 300 20.95 21.29 5.97
C ALA A 300 20.54 22.15 4.76
N ARG A 301 19.23 22.35 4.56
CA ARG A 301 18.69 23.20 3.48
C ARG A 301 18.49 24.66 3.90
N TYR A 302 18.57 24.95 5.19
CA TYR A 302 18.33 26.25 5.78
C TYR A 302 19.34 26.45 6.90
N SER A 303 20.04 27.59 6.88
CA SER A 303 20.87 28.03 8.01
C SER A 303 19.98 28.32 9.22
N SER A 304 20.29 27.72 10.37
CA SER A 304 19.60 27.98 11.63
C SER A 304 20.51 28.75 12.59
N THR A 305 19.97 29.72 13.31
CA THR A 305 20.70 30.37 14.40
C THR A 305 20.94 29.35 15.50
N ILE A 306 22.18 28.88 15.63
CA ILE A 306 22.55 27.94 16.69
C ILE A 306 22.65 28.71 18.01
N VAL A 307 21.88 28.25 18.99
CA VAL A 307 21.95 28.70 20.38
C VAL A 307 22.69 27.64 21.17
N PHE A 308 23.73 28.03 21.92
CA PHE A 308 24.38 27.15 22.90
C PHE A 308 24.22 27.70 24.32
N ASP A 309 24.00 26.80 25.27
CA ASP A 309 23.99 27.07 26.70
C ASP A 309 25.16 26.33 27.36
N THR A 310 26.10 27.09 27.94
CA THR A 310 27.40 26.63 28.50
C THR A 310 28.30 25.89 27.48
N VAL A 311 29.17 26.63 26.80
CA VAL A 311 30.06 26.08 25.74
C VAL A 311 31.48 25.72 26.17
N ALA A 312 31.95 26.08 27.36
CA ALA A 312 33.33 25.79 27.77
C ALA A 312 33.46 25.10 29.14
N GLY A 313 32.45 25.18 30.02
CA GLY A 313 32.52 24.68 31.40
C GLY A 313 32.72 23.18 31.62
N ARG A 314 32.96 22.38 30.57
CA ARG A 314 33.21 20.93 30.61
C ARG A 314 34.50 20.51 29.88
N LEU A 315 35.25 21.46 29.34
CA LEU A 315 36.47 21.23 28.55
C LEU A 315 37.72 21.66 29.32
N ASP A 316 38.88 21.18 28.88
CA ASP A 316 40.15 21.82 29.23
C ASP A 316 40.36 23.10 28.40
N LEU A 317 41.25 23.98 28.85
CA LEU A 317 41.48 25.29 28.23
C LEU A 317 41.90 25.18 26.76
N THR A 318 42.70 24.17 26.39
CA THR A 318 43.15 23.97 25.00
C THR A 318 41.98 23.72 24.06
N ASN A 319 41.04 22.85 24.48
CA ASN A 319 39.83 22.56 23.71
C ASN A 319 38.84 23.75 23.74
N SER A 320 38.81 24.53 24.83
CA SER A 320 37.97 25.73 24.93
C SER A 320 38.44 26.85 24.00
N GLU A 321 39.75 27.13 23.97
CA GLU A 321 40.37 28.09 23.07
C GLU A 321 40.20 27.66 21.60
N ALA A 322 40.43 26.38 21.29
CA ALA A 322 40.23 25.82 19.94
C ALA A 322 38.75 25.88 19.48
N GLN A 323 37.80 25.57 20.37
CA GLN A 323 36.37 25.77 20.11
C GLN A 323 36.04 27.26 19.88
N GLY A 324 36.73 28.17 20.56
CA GLY A 324 36.62 29.61 20.33
C GLY A 324 37.17 30.08 18.99
N GLU A 325 38.34 29.58 18.56
CA GLU A 325 38.88 29.85 17.22
C GLU A 325 37.96 29.31 16.13
N PHE A 326 37.40 28.11 16.32
CA PHE A 326 36.38 27.56 15.43
C PHE A 326 35.14 28.46 15.37
N PHE A 327 34.59 28.90 16.51
CA PHE A 327 33.44 29.81 16.56
C PHE A 327 33.69 31.16 15.89
N ALA A 328 34.90 31.72 16.00
CA ALA A 328 35.29 32.95 15.32
C ALA A 328 35.50 32.78 13.80
N SER A 329 35.58 31.54 13.30
CA SER A 329 35.79 31.23 11.88
C SER A 329 34.49 31.05 11.06
N LEU A 330 33.33 31.04 11.72
CA LEU A 330 32.03 30.74 11.10
C LEU A 330 31.39 31.96 10.43
N ASP A 331 30.88 31.78 9.20
CA ASP A 331 30.07 32.78 8.49
C ASP A 331 28.66 32.97 9.08
N GLU A 332 28.17 32.03 9.90
CA GLU A 332 26.80 32.04 10.46
C GLU A 332 26.76 32.58 11.91
N PRO A 333 25.77 33.43 12.25
CA PRO A 333 25.70 34.06 13.57
C PRO A 333 25.27 33.06 14.66
N LEU A 334 26.16 32.85 15.64
CA LEU A 334 25.89 32.09 16.86
C LEU A 334 25.30 32.96 17.98
N LEU A 335 24.52 32.33 18.87
CA LEU A 335 24.14 32.90 20.16
C LEU A 335 24.72 32.01 21.27
N LEU A 336 25.59 32.60 22.10
CA LEU A 336 26.25 31.91 23.21
C LEU A 336 25.72 32.43 24.55
N LEU A 337 25.16 31.53 25.37
CA LEU A 337 24.87 31.77 26.78
C LEU A 337 26.06 31.21 27.60
N VAL A 338 26.81 32.10 28.25
CA VAL A 338 28.11 31.79 28.87
C VAL A 338 28.33 32.60 30.15
N THR A 339 29.17 32.06 31.04
CA THR A 339 29.70 32.78 32.20
C THR A 339 30.93 33.63 31.86
N ASP A 340 31.27 34.61 32.72
CA ASP A 340 32.51 35.43 32.65
C ASP A 340 33.83 34.61 32.69
N SER A 341 33.74 33.35 33.12
CA SER A 341 34.78 32.33 33.01
C SER A 341 34.83 31.76 31.60
N GLU A 342 33.74 31.16 31.13
CA GLU A 342 33.70 30.50 29.81
C GLU A 342 33.99 31.46 28.66
N LEU A 343 33.49 32.70 28.71
CA LEU A 343 33.79 33.71 27.68
C LEU A 343 35.27 34.09 27.63
N ARG A 344 36.01 33.87 28.71
CA ARG A 344 37.48 34.03 28.80
C ARG A 344 38.21 32.78 28.31
N ASP A 345 37.70 31.61 28.68
CA ASP A 345 38.28 30.32 28.33
C ASP A 345 38.09 29.98 26.83
N LEU A 346 37.13 30.62 26.15
CA LEU A 346 37.00 30.68 24.67
C LEU A 346 38.08 31.54 23.97
N GLY A 347 39.00 32.17 24.71
CA GLY A 347 40.09 32.96 24.14
C GLY A 347 39.71 34.33 23.55
N GLU A 348 40.70 35.06 23.06
CA GLU A 348 40.52 36.43 22.52
C GLU A 348 39.81 36.47 21.16
N SER A 349 39.87 35.39 20.38
CA SER A 349 39.32 35.32 19.01
C SER A 349 37.80 35.55 18.99
N VAL A 350 37.05 34.84 19.84
CA VAL A 350 35.59 35.05 20.00
C VAL A 350 35.30 36.47 20.47
N GLN A 351 36.09 37.00 21.41
CA GLN A 351 35.84 38.30 22.05
C GLN A 351 35.93 39.49 21.07
N GLN A 352 36.75 39.37 20.03
CA GLN A 352 36.86 40.36 18.96
C GLN A 352 35.58 40.39 18.10
N GLU A 353 35.08 39.21 17.71
CA GLU A 353 33.92 39.05 16.82
C GLU A 353 32.54 39.17 17.51
N ILE A 354 32.46 39.45 18.82
CA ILE A 354 31.17 39.68 19.51
C ILE A 354 30.42 40.88 18.89
N GLY A 355 29.45 40.62 18.02
CA GLY A 355 28.61 41.66 17.40
C GLY A 355 27.63 42.34 18.36
N ALA A 356 27.17 41.63 19.39
CA ALA A 356 26.36 42.17 20.47
C ALA A 356 26.59 41.40 21.78
N HIS A 357 26.64 42.09 22.92
CA HIS A 357 26.80 41.49 24.24
C HIS A 357 25.65 41.93 25.15
N TYR A 358 25.01 40.98 25.83
CA TYR A 358 23.95 41.22 26.82
C TYR A 358 24.30 40.51 28.13
N GLU A 359 24.03 41.18 29.25
CA GLU A 359 24.22 40.66 30.60
C GLU A 359 22.85 40.36 31.22
N ILE A 360 22.66 39.13 31.70
CA ILE A 360 21.44 38.70 32.37
C ILE A 360 21.58 39.00 33.86
N LYS A 361 20.77 39.92 34.40
CA LYS A 361 20.73 40.26 35.82
C LYS A 361 19.44 39.75 36.49
N PRO A 362 19.50 38.93 37.56
CA PRO A 362 18.32 38.55 38.31
C PRO A 362 17.68 39.75 39.03
N ASP A 363 16.37 39.95 38.86
CA ASP A 363 15.58 40.89 39.67
C ASP A 363 14.45 40.16 40.42
N GLY A 364 14.75 39.73 41.64
CA GLY A 364 13.81 39.08 42.55
C GLY A 364 13.35 37.68 42.10
N LYS A 365 12.41 37.64 41.15
CA LYS A 365 11.91 36.42 40.48
C LYS A 365 12.07 36.45 38.96
N ASP A 366 12.24 37.64 38.40
CA ASP A 366 12.39 37.87 36.97
C ASP A 366 13.89 38.05 36.63
N SER A 367 14.22 38.31 35.37
CA SER A 367 15.59 38.65 34.96
C SER A 367 15.59 39.76 33.91
N GLU A 368 16.42 40.78 34.12
CA GLU A 368 16.62 41.86 33.16
C GLU A 368 17.78 41.55 32.20
N LEU A 369 17.50 41.61 30.90
CA LEU A 369 18.52 41.51 29.85
C LEU A 369 19.08 42.91 29.51
N ASN A 370 20.28 43.22 29.99
CA ASN A 370 20.91 44.53 29.83
C ASN A 370 21.96 44.51 28.70
N LYS A 371 21.88 45.41 27.71
CA LYS A 371 22.87 45.46 26.61
C LYS A 371 24.18 46.13 27.06
N VAL A 372 25.29 45.44 26.83
CA VAL A 372 26.66 45.86 27.19
C VAL A 372 27.45 46.37 25.98
N LYS A 373 27.32 45.71 24.81
CA LYS A 373 27.96 46.05 23.52
C LYS A 373 26.92 45.95 22.42
#